data_AF-A0A642PLS8-F1
#
_entry.id   AF-A0A642PLS8-F1
#
_cell.length_a   1.000
_cell.length_b   1.000
_cell.length_c   1.000
_cell.angle_alpha   90.00
_cell.angle_beta   90.00
_cell.angle_gamma   90.00
#
_symmetry.space_group_name_H-M   'P 1'
#
loop_
_entity.id
_entity.type
_entity.pdbx_description
1 polymer ?
#
loop_
_entity_poly.entity_id
_entity_poly.type
_entity_poly.pdbx_seq_one_letter_code
_entity_poly.pdbx_strand_id
1 'polypeptide(L)'
;MILPTMTLTELAKEIQSDYKEVHARWTKFNPKFNKMRLKQTYYPWIWNTEIITKKNNKWFFSFYAQSKEDANVVIPHAYITFRYGGTTWAAYPLKGTNVLLIFSSHFFERYIERFLELNKDEKQYTSLDIIKLFYLRNNHIGCIKPELEDLARGFCEDGMILGEWISESAALIKTFLSRNELKVINIQSITICFIIGLSKICS
;
A
#
# COMPACT_ATOMS: atom_id res chain seq x y z
N MET A 1 -20.42 -0.78 4.33
CA MET A 1 -19.52 -0.28 5.39
C MET A 1 -18.73 -1.48 5.87
N ILE A 2 -17.42 -1.34 6.08
CA ILE A 2 -16.60 -2.42 6.61
C ILE A 2 -17.00 -2.70 8.06
N LEU A 3 -17.27 -3.98 8.37
CA LEU A 3 -17.67 -4.43 9.70
C LEU A 3 -16.62 -5.38 10.29
N PRO A 4 -16.32 -5.30 11.61
CA PRO A 4 -15.34 -6.18 12.26
C PRO A 4 -15.71 -7.67 12.25
N THR A 5 -16.97 -8.01 12.00
CA THR A 5 -17.50 -9.39 12.00
C THR A 5 -17.39 -10.09 10.65
N MET A 6 -16.99 -9.38 9.59
CA MET A 6 -16.80 -9.97 8.27
C MET A 6 -15.65 -10.98 8.29
N THR A 7 -15.77 -12.05 7.52
CA THR A 7 -14.62 -12.89 7.15
C THR A 7 -13.65 -12.10 6.27
N LEU A 8 -12.39 -12.55 6.16
CA LEU A 8 -11.40 -11.91 5.29
C LEU A 8 -11.84 -11.86 3.82
N THR A 9 -12.55 -12.88 3.34
CA THR A 9 -13.05 -12.93 1.96
C THR A 9 -14.21 -11.94 1.74
N GLU A 10 -15.13 -11.81 2.70
CA GLU A 10 -16.21 -10.81 2.63
C GLU A 10 -15.65 -9.39 2.71
N LEU A 11 -14.70 -9.17 3.61
CA LEU A 11 -13.96 -7.93 3.76
C LEU A 11 -13.30 -7.51 2.43
N ALA A 12 -12.59 -8.44 1.78
CA ALA A 12 -11.94 -8.18 0.49
C ALA A 12 -12.96 -7.77 -0.59
N LYS A 13 -14.07 -8.52 -0.72
CA LYS A 13 -15.16 -8.21 -1.66
C LYS A 13 -15.80 -6.86 -1.39
N GLU A 14 -16.03 -6.51 -0.13
CA GLU A 14 -16.61 -5.23 0.27
C GLU A 14 -15.68 -4.07 -0.09
N ILE A 15 -14.38 -4.19 0.21
CA ILE A 15 -13.36 -3.17 -0.13
C ILE A 15 -13.25 -2.99 -1.65
N GLN A 16 -13.15 -4.08 -2.41
CA GLN A 16 -13.07 -4.03 -3.87
C GLN A 16 -14.34 -3.41 -4.50
N SER A 17 -15.52 -3.75 -3.96
CA SER A 17 -16.79 -3.16 -4.38
C SER A 17 -16.81 -1.64 -4.14
N ASP A 18 -16.39 -1.22 -2.95
CA ASP A 18 -16.35 0.19 -2.54
C ASP A 18 -15.31 1.00 -3.33
N TYR A 19 -14.16 0.38 -3.65
CA TYR A 19 -13.11 0.99 -4.46
C TYR A 19 -13.57 1.42 -5.85
N LYS A 20 -14.61 0.79 -6.43
CA LYS A 20 -15.17 1.22 -7.73
C LYS A 20 -15.65 2.67 -7.70
N GLU A 21 -16.26 3.09 -6.59
CA GLU A 21 -16.70 4.47 -6.40
C GLU A 21 -15.50 5.41 -6.27
N VAL A 22 -14.51 5.01 -5.48
CA VAL A 22 -13.26 5.76 -5.25
C VAL A 22 -12.50 5.97 -6.55
N HIS A 23 -12.34 4.91 -7.34
CA HIS A 23 -11.71 4.95 -8.65
C HIS A 23 -12.45 5.88 -9.61
N ALA A 24 -13.79 5.79 -9.68
CA ALA A 24 -14.59 6.68 -10.53
C ALA A 24 -14.44 8.17 -10.13
N ARG A 25 -14.41 8.47 -8.83
CA ARG A 25 -14.17 9.82 -8.32
C ARG A 25 -12.75 10.30 -8.65
N TRP A 26 -11.74 9.45 -8.46
CA TRP A 26 -10.36 9.75 -8.79
C TRP A 26 -10.19 10.05 -10.28
N THR A 27 -10.75 9.22 -11.16
CA THR A 27 -10.68 9.41 -12.62
C THR A 27 -11.21 10.79 -13.04
N LYS A 28 -12.28 11.28 -12.40
CA LYS A 28 -12.80 12.64 -12.63
C LYS A 28 -11.89 13.74 -12.08
N PHE A 29 -11.22 13.51 -10.96
CA PHE A 29 -10.34 14.48 -10.30
C PHE A 29 -8.92 14.52 -10.89
N ASN A 30 -8.45 13.42 -11.48
CA ASN A 30 -7.08 13.24 -11.97
C ASN A 30 -6.59 14.37 -12.91
N PRO A 31 -7.38 14.91 -13.85
CA PRO A 31 -6.95 16.05 -14.66
C PRO A 31 -6.66 17.31 -13.84
N LYS A 32 -7.43 17.56 -12.78
CA LYS A 32 -7.20 18.68 -11.85
C LYS A 32 -5.93 18.44 -11.03
N PHE A 33 -5.74 17.23 -10.52
CA PHE A 33 -4.50 16.86 -9.82
C PHE A 33 -3.27 17.05 -10.71
N ASN A 34 -3.32 16.60 -11.97
CA ASN A 34 -2.22 16.80 -12.92
C ASN A 34 -1.90 18.28 -13.16
N LYS A 35 -2.90 19.16 -13.23
CA LYS A 35 -2.68 20.60 -13.31
C LYS A 35 -2.03 21.17 -12.05
N MET A 36 -2.41 20.68 -10.87
CA MET A 36 -1.76 21.06 -9.60
C MET A 36 -0.30 20.63 -9.61
N ARG A 37 -0.02 19.39 -10.01
CA ARG A 37 1.32 18.81 -10.12
C ARG A 37 2.23 19.60 -11.05
N LEU A 38 1.75 19.99 -12.23
CA LEU A 38 2.54 20.76 -13.21
C LEU A 38 2.88 22.18 -12.71
N LYS A 39 2.07 22.75 -11.82
CA LYS A 39 2.30 24.07 -11.24
C LYS A 39 3.18 24.04 -9.99
N GLN A 40 3.50 22.85 -9.49
CA GLN A 40 4.29 22.72 -8.27
C GLN A 40 5.75 23.12 -8.53
N THR A 41 6.24 24.08 -7.75
CA THR A 41 7.62 24.60 -7.84
C THR A 41 8.47 24.29 -6.61
N TYR A 42 7.84 23.85 -5.51
CA TYR A 42 8.51 23.55 -4.24
C TYR A 42 8.44 22.07 -3.90
N TYR A 43 9.57 21.52 -3.49
CA TYR A 43 9.74 20.11 -3.15
C TYR A 43 10.51 19.97 -1.82
N PRO A 44 10.29 18.89 -1.04
CA PRO A 44 9.40 17.76 -1.33
C PRO A 44 7.92 18.15 -1.31
N TRP A 45 7.15 17.59 -2.24
CA TRP A 45 5.71 17.83 -2.31
C TRP A 45 4.95 16.65 -1.71
N ILE A 46 4.33 16.90 -0.56
CA ILE A 46 3.38 15.99 0.07
C ILE A 46 1.97 16.47 -0.25
N TRP A 47 1.14 15.59 -0.80
CA TRP A 47 -0.27 15.88 -1.02
C TRP A 47 -1.11 14.72 -0.47
N ASN A 48 -2.09 15.06 0.36
CA ASN A 48 -3.03 14.09 0.93
C ASN A 48 -4.46 14.62 0.82
N THR A 49 -5.41 13.73 0.58
CA THR A 49 -6.84 14.02 0.71
C THR A 49 -7.58 12.77 1.15
N GLU A 50 -8.81 12.94 1.62
CA GLU A 50 -9.69 11.84 1.96
C GLU A 50 -10.95 11.83 1.08
N ILE A 51 -11.50 10.63 0.89
CA ILE A 51 -12.80 10.40 0.25
C ILE A 51 -13.62 9.54 1.21
N ILE A 52 -14.82 10.01 1.54
CA ILE A 52 -15.83 9.20 2.21
C ILE A 52 -16.81 8.70 1.14
N THR A 53 -16.95 7.38 1.04
CA THR A 53 -17.85 6.74 0.06
C THR A 53 -19.30 6.74 0.55
N LYS A 54 -20.25 6.39 -0.33
CA LYS A 54 -21.66 6.23 0.07
C LYS A 54 -21.86 5.15 1.13
N LYS A 55 -20.94 4.18 1.21
CA LYS A 55 -20.91 3.13 2.23
C LYS A 55 -20.29 3.59 3.56
N ASN A 56 -20.00 4.89 3.71
CA ASN A 56 -19.37 5.52 4.87
C ASN A 56 -17.97 4.98 5.22
N ASN A 57 -17.25 4.49 4.21
CA ASN A 57 -15.87 4.06 4.35
C ASN A 57 -14.93 5.24 4.03
N LYS A 58 -13.91 5.46 4.85
CA LYS A 58 -12.92 6.54 4.69
C LYS A 58 -11.69 6.01 3.93
N TRP A 59 -11.51 6.51 2.72
CA TRP A 59 -10.34 6.27 1.88
C TRP A 59 -9.40 7.47 1.92
N PHE A 60 -8.12 7.18 1.81
CA PHE A 60 -7.06 8.17 1.75
C PHE A 60 -6.40 8.13 0.38
N PHE A 61 -6.10 9.31 -0.13
CA PHE A 61 -5.17 9.50 -1.23
C PHE A 61 -3.90 10.13 -0.68
N SER A 62 -2.75 9.51 -0.94
CA SER A 62 -1.45 10.05 -0.58
C SER A 62 -0.54 10.13 -1.79
N PHE A 63 0.24 11.19 -1.87
CA PHE A 63 1.22 11.42 -2.91
C PHE A 63 2.45 12.07 -2.30
N TYR A 64 3.61 11.56 -2.69
CA TYR A 64 4.90 12.06 -2.29
C TYR A 64 5.85 12.15 -3.47
N ALA A 65 6.43 13.33 -3.68
CA ALA A 65 7.51 13.50 -4.63
C ALA A 65 8.65 14.28 -3.97
N GLN A 66 9.87 13.73 -4.00
CA GLN A 66 11.07 14.40 -3.50
C GLN A 66 11.56 15.48 -4.48
N SER A 67 11.30 15.29 -5.78
CA SER A 67 11.71 16.18 -6.86
C SER A 67 10.63 16.32 -7.94
N LYS A 68 10.87 17.19 -8.90
CA LYS A 68 9.99 17.35 -10.07
C LYS A 68 10.02 16.12 -10.97
N GLU A 69 11.18 15.50 -11.10
CA GLU A 69 11.41 14.27 -11.83
C GLU A 69 10.57 13.13 -11.24
N ASP A 70 10.62 12.97 -9.91
CA ASP A 70 9.79 11.98 -9.19
C ASP A 70 8.31 12.26 -9.39
N ALA A 71 7.90 13.53 -9.32
CA ALA A 71 6.49 13.88 -9.46
C ALA A 71 5.91 13.44 -10.81
N ASN A 72 6.71 13.40 -11.87
CA ASN A 72 6.24 12.97 -13.19
C ASN A 72 5.94 11.47 -13.26
N VAL A 73 6.62 10.65 -12.46
CA VAL A 73 6.49 9.18 -12.47
C VAL A 73 5.61 8.64 -11.33
N VAL A 74 5.63 9.28 -10.16
CA VAL A 74 4.85 8.84 -8.99
C VAL A 74 3.36 9.00 -9.25
N ILE A 75 2.59 8.01 -8.80
CA ILE A 75 1.13 8.00 -8.90
C ILE A 75 0.55 8.07 -7.49
N PRO A 76 -0.46 8.93 -7.23
CA PRO A 76 -1.15 8.95 -5.95
C PRO A 76 -1.74 7.58 -5.55
N HIS A 77 -1.54 7.20 -4.28
CA HIS A 77 -1.99 5.94 -3.70
C HIS A 77 -3.38 6.09 -3.11
N ALA A 78 -4.31 5.23 -3.51
CA ALA A 78 -5.59 5.09 -2.82
C ALA A 78 -5.50 3.91 -1.83
N TYR A 79 -5.72 4.16 -0.55
CA TYR A 79 -5.78 3.09 0.47
C TYR A 79 -6.91 3.38 1.47
N ILE A 80 -7.30 2.34 2.19
CA ILE A 80 -8.32 2.42 3.24
C ILE A 80 -7.76 1.89 4.56
N THR A 81 -8.19 2.48 5.67
CA THR A 81 -7.94 1.95 7.01
C THR A 81 -9.25 1.54 7.66
N PHE A 82 -9.25 0.44 8.41
CA PHE A 82 -10.44 -0.07 9.09
C PHE A 82 -10.07 -0.83 10.36
N ARG A 83 -11.06 -1.08 11.22
CA ARG A 83 -10.89 -1.87 12.44
C ARG A 83 -11.23 -3.32 12.18
N TYR A 84 -10.32 -4.22 12.53
CA TYR A 84 -10.49 -5.66 12.37
C TYR A 84 -9.79 -6.38 13.53
N GLY A 85 -10.47 -7.34 14.16
CA GLY A 85 -9.91 -8.07 15.31
C GLY A 85 -9.39 -7.16 16.44
N GLY A 86 -10.06 -6.04 16.72
CA GLY A 86 -9.65 -5.09 17.77
C GLY A 86 -8.39 -4.27 17.44
N THR A 87 -7.88 -4.31 16.21
CA THR A 87 -6.69 -3.55 15.77
C THR A 87 -6.98 -2.76 14.49
N THR A 88 -6.09 -1.83 14.13
CA THR A 88 -6.23 -1.02 12.90
C THR A 88 -5.45 -1.68 11.78
N TRP A 89 -6.15 -1.99 10.70
CA TRP A 89 -5.61 -2.62 9.49
C TRP A 89 -5.72 -1.64 8.33
N ALA A 90 -5.02 -1.95 7.24
CA ALA A 90 -5.11 -1.18 6.01
C ALA A 90 -5.32 -2.10 4.80
N ALA A 91 -5.86 -1.56 3.71
CA ALA A 91 -5.88 -2.26 2.43
C ALA A 91 -5.56 -1.33 1.26
N TYR A 92 -4.92 -1.91 0.25
CA TYR A 92 -4.40 -1.21 -0.92
C TYR A 92 -4.74 -1.98 -2.21
N PRO A 93 -5.60 -1.42 -3.07
CA PRO A 93 -5.83 -1.95 -4.41
C PRO A 93 -4.61 -1.72 -5.29
N LEU A 94 -4.01 -2.79 -5.82
CA LEU A 94 -2.88 -2.70 -6.72
C LEU A 94 -3.29 -2.08 -8.05
N LYS A 95 -2.68 -0.94 -8.38
CA LYS A 95 -2.97 -0.20 -9.62
C LYS A 95 -2.77 -1.08 -10.86
N GLY A 96 -3.70 -1.00 -11.80
CA GLY A 96 -3.63 -1.75 -13.06
C GLY A 96 -3.98 -3.23 -12.93
N THR A 97 -4.41 -3.67 -11.75
CA THR A 97 -4.81 -5.07 -11.49
C THR A 97 -6.12 -5.10 -10.70
N ASN A 98 -6.70 -6.29 -10.54
CA ASN A 98 -7.82 -6.53 -9.63
C ASN A 98 -7.37 -6.98 -8.23
N VAL A 99 -6.07 -7.00 -7.95
CA VAL A 99 -5.52 -7.51 -6.70
C VAL A 99 -5.69 -6.49 -5.57
N LEU A 100 -6.16 -6.95 -4.42
CA LEU A 100 -6.22 -6.21 -3.16
C LEU A 100 -5.18 -6.77 -2.18
N LEU A 101 -4.31 -5.90 -1.66
CA LEU A 101 -3.44 -6.24 -0.54
C LEU A 101 -4.08 -5.77 0.76
N ILE A 102 -4.22 -6.68 1.71
CA ILE A 102 -4.73 -6.39 3.06
C ILE A 102 -3.55 -6.49 4.03
N PHE A 103 -3.23 -5.40 4.71
CA PHE A 103 -2.13 -5.31 5.66
C PHE A 103 -2.67 -5.43 7.08
N SER A 104 -2.24 -6.48 7.77
CA SER A 104 -2.59 -6.73 9.17
C SER A 104 -1.87 -5.77 10.12
N SER A 105 -2.34 -5.65 11.36
CA SER A 105 -1.62 -4.92 12.41
C SER A 105 -0.22 -5.49 12.65
N HIS A 106 -0.07 -6.82 12.63
CA HIS A 106 1.23 -7.49 12.79
C HIS A 106 2.22 -7.11 11.69
N PHE A 107 1.76 -6.87 10.46
CA PHE A 107 2.64 -6.33 9.41
C PHE A 107 3.24 -4.98 9.82
N PHE A 108 2.42 -4.06 10.33
CA PHE A 108 2.89 -2.73 10.74
C PHE A 108 3.77 -2.78 11.99
N GLU A 109 3.52 -3.72 12.91
CA GLU A 109 4.44 -3.99 14.03
C GLU A 109 5.83 -4.39 13.51
N ARG A 110 5.89 -5.31 12.53
CA ARG A 110 7.16 -5.70 11.90
C ARG A 110 7.82 -4.57 11.13
N TYR A 111 7.05 -3.73 10.45
CA TYR A 111 7.58 -2.55 9.76
C TYR A 111 8.23 -1.56 10.76
N ILE A 112 7.59 -1.32 11.90
CA ILE A 112 8.16 -0.49 12.97
C ILE A 112 9.45 -1.11 13.50
N GLU A 113 9.41 -2.39 13.88
CA GLU A 113 10.55 -3.09 14.49
C GLU A 113 11.77 -3.18 13.55
N ARG A 114 11.54 -3.44 12.26
CA ARG A 114 12.61 -3.85 11.32
C ARG A 114 13.07 -2.75 10.38
N PHE A 115 12.29 -1.70 10.20
CA PHE A 115 12.63 -0.60 9.29
C PHE A 115 12.74 0.73 10.02
N LEU A 116 11.75 1.09 10.85
CA LEU A 116 11.80 2.34 11.59
C LEU A 116 12.72 2.24 12.83
N GLU A 117 12.99 1.01 13.29
CA GLU A 117 13.82 0.71 14.46
C GLU A 117 13.39 1.50 15.71
N LEU A 118 12.08 1.81 15.81
CA LEU A 118 11.52 2.56 16.93
C LEU A 118 11.32 1.63 18.12
N ASN A 119 11.75 2.08 19.30
CA ASN A 119 11.49 1.37 20.54
C ASN A 119 9.99 1.45 20.91
N LYS A 120 9.41 0.33 21.35
CA LYS A 120 7.98 0.25 21.74
C LYS A 120 7.60 1.21 22.87
N ASP A 121 8.59 1.68 23.63
CA ASP A 121 8.43 2.56 24.77
C ASP A 121 8.37 4.05 24.39
N GLU A 122 8.82 4.41 23.18
CA GLU A 122 8.73 5.77 22.63
C GLU A 122 7.45 5.93 21.78
N LYS A 123 6.28 5.74 22.42
CA LYS A 123 4.97 5.88 21.75
C LYS A 123 4.69 7.32 21.33
N GLN A 124 5.30 7.76 20.24
CA GLN A 124 5.06 9.07 19.65
C GLN A 124 4.05 9.01 18.48
N TYR A 125 3.87 7.84 17.87
CA TYR A 125 3.06 7.67 16.65
C TYR A 125 1.86 6.75 16.86
N THR A 126 0.69 7.15 16.36
CA THR A 126 -0.49 6.29 16.34
C THR A 126 -0.37 5.25 15.22
N SER A 127 -1.16 4.17 15.27
CA SER A 127 -1.21 3.20 14.16
C SER A 127 -1.57 3.86 12.82
N LEU A 128 -2.41 4.90 12.85
CA LEU A 128 -2.78 5.64 11.63
C LEU A 128 -1.59 6.41 11.08
N ASP A 129 -0.73 6.99 11.92
CA ASP A 129 0.45 7.72 11.49
C ASP A 129 1.47 6.78 10.82
N ILE A 130 1.68 5.60 11.40
CA ILE A 130 2.55 4.57 10.82
C ILE A 130 2.02 4.09 9.45
N ILE A 131 0.70 3.87 9.33
CA ILE A 131 0.08 3.48 8.07
C ILE A 131 0.25 4.57 7.01
N LYS A 132 -0.02 5.84 7.38
CA LYS A 132 0.16 6.99 6.47
C LYS A 132 1.62 7.12 6.03
N LEU A 133 2.56 6.97 6.95
CA LEU A 133 3.99 6.99 6.65
C LEU A 133 4.38 5.88 5.67
N PHE A 134 3.91 4.65 5.90
CA PHE A 134 4.16 3.52 5.02
C PHE A 134 3.74 3.83 3.57
N TYR A 135 2.50 4.29 3.36
CA TYR A 135 2.01 4.61 2.01
C TYR A 135 2.60 5.89 1.41
N LEU A 136 3.12 6.81 2.23
CA LEU A 136 3.82 8.01 1.74
C LEU A 136 5.23 7.66 1.22
N ARG A 137 5.90 6.69 1.85
CA ARG A 137 7.26 6.28 1.50
C ARG A 137 7.31 5.26 0.37
N ASN A 138 6.30 4.39 0.29
CA ASN A 138 6.29 3.26 -0.62
C ASN A 138 5.45 3.57 -1.86
N ASN A 139 6.04 4.33 -2.78
CA ASN A 139 5.42 4.76 -4.03
C ASN A 139 5.19 3.61 -5.04
N HIS A 140 5.85 2.47 -4.85
CA HIS A 140 5.79 1.32 -5.74
C HIS A 140 5.61 0.05 -4.93
N ILE A 141 4.36 -0.24 -4.58
CA ILE A 141 3.98 -1.52 -3.97
C ILE A 141 3.56 -2.47 -5.08
N GLY A 142 4.26 -3.60 -5.20
CA GLY A 142 3.96 -4.66 -6.15
C GLY A 142 3.80 -6.01 -5.47
N CYS A 143 2.90 -6.85 -5.97
CA CYS A 143 2.75 -8.25 -5.56
C CYS A 143 2.29 -9.07 -6.77
N ILE A 144 2.88 -10.24 -6.96
CA ILE A 144 2.56 -11.14 -8.07
C ILE A 144 1.98 -12.42 -7.47
N LYS A 145 0.85 -12.87 -8.00
CA LYS A 145 0.29 -14.18 -7.64
C LYS A 145 1.02 -15.26 -8.46
N PRO A 146 1.76 -16.18 -7.84
CA PRO A 146 2.31 -17.34 -8.53
C PRO A 146 1.17 -18.30 -8.89
N GLU A 147 1.28 -19.03 -10.00
CA GLU A 147 0.26 -20.00 -10.42
C GLU A 147 0.15 -21.20 -9.47
N LEU A 148 1.24 -21.57 -8.79
CA LEU A 148 1.38 -22.81 -8.02
C LEU A 148 1.61 -22.59 -6.52
N GLU A 149 1.56 -21.34 -6.03
CA GLU A 149 1.83 -21.04 -4.62
C GLU A 149 0.77 -20.13 -4.01
N ASP A 150 0.27 -20.52 -2.84
CA ASP A 150 -0.62 -19.70 -2.01
C ASP A 150 0.13 -18.61 -1.22
N LEU A 151 1.46 -18.57 -1.32
CA LEU A 151 2.26 -17.54 -0.66
C LEU A 151 2.25 -16.24 -1.45
N ALA A 152 1.84 -15.16 -0.79
CA ALA A 152 1.92 -13.83 -1.34
C ALA A 152 3.31 -13.25 -1.07
N ARG A 153 4.02 -12.89 -2.15
CA ARG A 153 5.30 -12.18 -2.08
C ARG A 153 5.21 -10.90 -2.89
N GLY A 154 5.62 -9.81 -2.26
CA GLY A 154 5.63 -8.50 -2.89
C GLY A 154 6.85 -7.69 -2.47
N PHE A 155 7.00 -6.54 -3.12
CA PHE A 155 8.05 -5.59 -2.86
C PHE A 155 7.46 -4.18 -2.69
N CYS A 156 8.21 -3.37 -1.98
CA CYS A 156 8.04 -1.94 -1.84
C CYS A 156 9.42 -1.30 -1.72
N GLU A 157 9.50 0.02 -1.75
CA GLU A 157 10.76 0.74 -1.60
C GLU A 157 11.50 0.32 -0.34
N ASP A 158 10.81 0.19 0.79
CA ASP A 158 11.46 -0.07 2.08
C ASP A 158 11.86 -1.54 2.29
N GLY A 159 11.34 -2.48 1.49
CA GLY A 159 11.64 -3.91 1.64
C GLY A 159 10.65 -4.85 0.96
N MET A 160 10.57 -6.08 1.49
CA MET A 160 9.65 -7.11 1.02
C MET A 160 8.43 -7.26 1.93
N ILE A 161 7.29 -7.51 1.31
CA ILE A 161 6.03 -7.81 1.99
C ILE A 161 5.68 -9.28 1.74
N LEU A 162 5.26 -9.98 2.80
CA LEU A 162 5.01 -11.42 2.76
C LEU A 162 3.67 -11.75 3.42
N GLY A 163 3.00 -12.76 2.88
CA GLY A 163 1.68 -13.16 3.33
C GLY A 163 1.15 -14.38 2.59
N GLU A 164 -0.17 -14.47 2.51
CA GLU A 164 -0.90 -15.56 1.86
C GLU A 164 -2.02 -15.01 0.97
N TRP A 165 -2.27 -15.68 -0.15
CA TRP A 165 -3.45 -15.44 -0.98
C TRP A 165 -4.67 -16.00 -0.26
N ILE A 166 -5.66 -15.14 -0.04
CA ILE A 166 -6.95 -15.53 0.57
C ILE A 166 -8.04 -15.69 -0.50
N SER A 167 -7.75 -15.28 -1.74
CA SER A 167 -8.56 -15.52 -2.94
C SER A 167 -7.72 -15.27 -4.20
N GLU A 168 -8.31 -15.46 -5.39
CA GLU A 168 -7.71 -15.09 -6.68
C GLU A 168 -7.34 -13.61 -6.83
N SER A 169 -7.95 -12.73 -6.04
CA SER A 169 -7.79 -11.28 -6.19
C SER A 169 -7.48 -10.57 -4.88
N ALA A 170 -7.13 -11.30 -3.82
CA ALA A 170 -6.80 -10.70 -2.54
C ALA A 170 -5.73 -11.49 -1.78
N ALA A 171 -4.77 -10.77 -1.21
CA ALA A 171 -3.73 -11.31 -0.37
C ALA A 171 -3.74 -10.66 1.02
N LEU A 172 -3.58 -11.48 2.06
CA LEU A 172 -3.36 -11.02 3.43
C LEU A 172 -1.86 -10.95 3.69
N ILE A 173 -1.35 -9.74 3.85
CA ILE A 173 0.03 -9.42 4.17
C ILE A 173 0.20 -9.40 5.69
N LYS A 174 1.08 -10.28 6.17
CA LYS A 174 1.29 -10.54 7.60
C LYS A 174 2.64 -10.07 8.11
N THR A 175 3.66 -10.02 7.27
CA THR A 175 5.02 -9.70 7.73
C THR A 175 5.80 -8.89 6.71
N PHE A 176 6.86 -8.26 7.20
CA PHE A 176 7.71 -7.33 6.49
C PHE A 176 9.18 -7.70 6.72
N LEU A 177 10.00 -7.63 5.68
CA LEU A 177 11.46 -7.75 5.76
C LEU A 177 12.09 -6.48 5.20
N SER A 178 12.97 -5.84 5.96
CA SER A 178 13.62 -4.62 5.51
C SER A 178 14.69 -4.91 4.46
N ARG A 179 15.02 -3.92 3.62
CA ARG A 179 16.15 -4.05 2.68
C ARG A 179 17.47 -4.44 3.36
N ASN A 180 17.69 -4.03 4.61
CA ASN A 180 18.91 -4.36 5.35
C ASN A 180 18.95 -5.86 5.68
N GLU A 181 17.83 -6.43 6.14
CA GLU A 181 17.72 -7.87 6.36
C GLU A 181 17.90 -8.67 5.07
N LEU A 182 17.37 -8.18 3.95
CA LEU A 182 17.48 -8.85 2.65
C LEU A 182 18.91 -8.87 2.10
N LYS A 183 19.74 -7.86 2.39
CA LYS A 183 21.16 -7.84 1.96
C LYS A 183 21.99 -8.93 2.65
N VAL A 184 21.61 -9.33 3.86
CA VAL A 184 22.29 -10.38 4.63
C VAL A 184 21.91 -11.76 4.11
N ILE A 185 20.71 -11.91 3.52
CA ILE A 185 20.25 -13.18 2.96
C ILE A 185 20.51 -13.17 1.46
N ASN A 186 21.58 -13.83 1.03
CA ASN A 186 22.02 -13.89 -0.37
C ASN A 186 21.00 -14.66 -1.26
N ILE A 187 19.85 -14.04 -1.58
CA ILE A 187 18.76 -14.68 -2.33
C ILE A 187 18.74 -14.14 -3.77
N GLN A 188 19.36 -14.91 -4.68
CA GLN A 188 19.36 -14.67 -6.13
C GLN A 188 17.95 -14.54 -6.75
N SER A 189 16.91 -15.07 -6.08
CA SER A 189 15.52 -15.05 -6.56
C SER A 189 14.82 -13.67 -6.46
N ILE A 190 15.30 -12.77 -5.59
CA ILE A 190 14.66 -11.45 -5.36
C ILE A 190 15.04 -10.46 -6.46
N THR A 191 16.29 -10.52 -6.95
CA THR A 191 16.79 -9.66 -8.02
C THR A 191 15.97 -9.79 -9.31
N ILE A 192 15.49 -11.00 -9.62
CA ILE A 192 14.66 -11.25 -10.80
C ILE A 192 13.28 -10.60 -10.65
N CYS A 193 12.64 -10.67 -9.49
CA CYS A 193 11.35 -9.99 -9.26
C CYS A 193 11.49 -8.46 -9.25
N PHE A 194 12.59 -7.92 -8.70
CA PHE A 194 12.85 -6.48 -8.68
C PHE A 194 13.10 -5.94 -10.10
N ILE A 195 13.88 -6.66 -10.91
CA ILE A 195 14.17 -6.31 -12.32
C ILE A 195 12.92 -6.46 -13.21
N ILE A 196 12.14 -7.53 -13.05
CA ILE A 196 10.90 -7.74 -13.81
C ILE A 196 9.80 -6.75 -13.39
N GLY A 197 9.72 -6.41 -12.11
CA GLY A 197 8.79 -5.41 -11.59
C GLY A 197 9.10 -4.01 -12.13
N LEU A 198 10.38 -3.61 -12.13
CA LEU A 198 10.82 -2.35 -12.72
C LEU A 198 10.66 -2.32 -14.25
N SER A 199 10.93 -3.43 -14.95
CA SER A 199 10.81 -3.46 -16.41
C SER A 199 9.36 -3.35 -16.90
N LYS A 200 8.39 -3.89 -16.16
CA LYS A 200 6.95 -3.76 -16.48
C LYS A 200 6.36 -2.40 -16.12
N ILE A 201 6.97 -1.65 -15.21
CA ILE A 201 6.54 -0.27 -14.88
C ILE A 201 7.07 0.72 -15.92
N CYS A 202 8.17 0.40 -16.60
CA CYS A 202 8.82 1.25 -17.60
C CYS A 202 8.43 0.94 -19.07
N SER A 203 7.47 0.04 -19.30
CA SER A 203 6.94 -0.34 -20.63
C SER A 203 5.50 0.09 -20.80
#